data_AF-A0A9E3EKI0-F1
#
_entry.id   AF-A0A9E3EKI0-F1
#
_cell.length_a   1.000
_cell.length_b   1.000
_cell.length_c   1.000
_cell.angle_alpha   90.00
_cell.angle_beta   90.00
_cell.angle_gamma   90.00
#
_symmetry.space_group_name_H-M   'P 1'
#
loop_
_entity.id
_entity.type
_entity.pdbx_description
1 polymer ?
#
loop_
_entity_poly.entity_id
_entity_poly.type
_entity_poly.pdbx_seq_one_letter_code
_entity_poly.pdbx_strand_id
1 'polypeptide(L)'
;LEREFNLELIATAPSVIYRIHMNDGTMRELHNPADMPDVVKIAFIEEPWIKATILVPDEHLGAVLKLCEDRRGQQIELTYAGSRAMVVYRLPLNEVVFDFYDRLKSVSRGYASFDYHIEEYREGDLVKLSILVNGEPVDALSMIVNRQRSEARGRAMCEKLKDLIPRHLFQIPIQAAIGGKVIARETISALRKDVTAKCYGGDISRKRKLLDKQKEGKKKMRQFGKVDIPQEAFIAALKMNQD
;
A
#
# COMPACT_ATOMS: atom_id res chain seq x y z
N LEU A 1 -14.83 -21.04 3.85
CA LEU A 1 -14.49 -20.83 2.42
C LEU A 1 -13.24 -21.60 1.99
N GLU A 2 -12.02 -21.17 2.33
CA GLU A 2 -10.79 -21.88 1.91
C GLU A 2 -10.71 -23.31 2.47
N ARG A 3 -10.91 -23.48 3.80
CA ARG A 3 -10.91 -24.81 4.45
C ARG A 3 -12.11 -25.70 4.09
N GLU A 4 -13.26 -25.11 3.80
CA GLU A 4 -14.53 -25.84 3.63
C GLU A 4 -14.88 -26.10 2.17
N PHE A 5 -14.52 -25.20 1.27
CA PHE A 5 -14.88 -25.24 -0.15
C PHE A 5 -13.66 -25.33 -1.07
N ASN A 6 -12.43 -25.34 -0.52
CA ASN A 6 -11.18 -25.42 -1.27
C ASN A 6 -11.09 -24.38 -2.40
N LEU A 7 -11.59 -23.17 -2.13
CA LEU A 7 -11.57 -22.04 -3.05
C LEU A 7 -10.34 -21.17 -2.79
N GLU A 8 -9.62 -20.86 -3.86
CA GLU A 8 -8.51 -19.90 -3.86
C GLU A 8 -9.08 -18.47 -3.88
N LEU A 9 -8.88 -17.74 -2.78
CA LEU A 9 -9.45 -16.40 -2.58
C LEU A 9 -8.36 -15.34 -2.62
N ILE A 10 -8.51 -14.32 -3.47
CA ILE A 10 -7.58 -13.19 -3.47
C ILE A 10 -8.06 -12.16 -2.45
N ALA A 11 -7.25 -11.93 -1.41
CA ALA A 11 -7.49 -10.86 -0.45
C ALA A 11 -7.07 -9.51 -1.08
N THR A 12 -8.05 -8.62 -1.28
CA THR A 12 -7.80 -7.25 -1.73
C THR A 12 -7.63 -6.31 -0.54
N ALA A 13 -7.05 -5.14 -0.79
CA ALA A 13 -7.01 -4.09 0.23
C ALA A 13 -8.46 -3.74 0.61
N PRO A 14 -8.80 -3.75 1.91
CA PRO A 14 -10.13 -3.33 2.34
C PRO A 14 -10.30 -1.85 1.99
N SER A 15 -11.40 -1.53 1.32
CA SER A 15 -11.73 -0.17 0.93
C SER A 15 -12.90 0.37 1.76
N VAL A 16 -12.94 1.69 1.89
CA VAL A 16 -14.10 2.41 2.41
C VAL A 16 -14.86 2.99 1.23
N ILE A 17 -16.13 3.35 1.47
CA ILE A 17 -16.94 4.03 0.48
C ILE A 17 -16.55 5.52 0.50
N TYR A 18 -16.09 6.04 -0.64
CA TYR A 18 -15.84 7.47 -0.81
C TYR A 18 -16.99 8.12 -1.57
N ARG A 19 -17.27 9.39 -1.29
CA ARG A 19 -18.20 10.19 -2.10
C ARG A 19 -17.40 11.09 -3.02
N ILE A 20 -17.52 10.86 -4.31
CA ILE A 20 -16.87 11.66 -5.35
C ILE A 20 -17.89 12.66 -5.85
N HIS A 21 -17.57 13.94 -5.73
CA HIS A 21 -18.34 15.01 -6.32
C HIS A 21 -17.68 15.41 -7.63
N MET A 22 -18.45 15.31 -8.71
CA MET A 22 -17.99 15.55 -10.07
C MET A 22 -18.18 17.03 -10.44
N ASN A 23 -17.42 17.51 -11.43
CA ASN A 23 -17.54 18.88 -11.94
C ASN A 23 -18.91 19.18 -12.60
N ASP A 24 -19.67 18.14 -12.95
CA ASP A 24 -21.05 18.26 -13.47
C ASP A 24 -22.11 18.37 -12.36
N GLY A 25 -21.69 18.39 -11.09
CA GLY A 25 -22.57 18.45 -9.92
C GLY A 25 -23.15 17.09 -9.49
N THR A 26 -22.81 15.99 -10.18
CA THR A 26 -23.25 14.65 -9.76
C THR A 26 -22.36 14.11 -8.63
N MET A 27 -22.98 13.40 -7.69
CA MET A 27 -22.27 12.66 -6.64
C MET A 27 -22.30 11.17 -6.99
N ARG A 28 -21.15 10.51 -6.86
CA ARG A 28 -21.01 9.06 -7.05
C ARG A 28 -20.31 8.43 -5.87
N GLU A 29 -20.82 7.29 -5.43
CA GLU A 29 -20.16 6.47 -4.43
C GLU A 29 -19.08 5.61 -5.10
N LEU A 30 -17.87 5.68 -4.58
CA LEU A 30 -16.74 4.87 -5.03
C LEU A 30 -16.49 3.73 -4.05
N HIS A 31 -16.68 2.50 -4.52
CA HIS A 31 -16.41 1.29 -3.75
C HIS A 31 -14.98 0.78 -3.94
N ASN A 32 -14.47 0.83 -5.16
CA ASN A 32 -13.14 0.33 -5.52
C ASN A 32 -12.26 1.48 -6.07
N PRO A 33 -11.03 1.68 -5.56
CA PRO A 33 -10.06 2.62 -6.14
C PRO A 33 -9.83 2.44 -7.65
N ALA A 34 -9.96 1.21 -8.17
CA ALA A 34 -9.82 0.94 -9.60
C ALA A 34 -10.83 1.73 -10.45
N ASP A 35 -12.07 1.86 -9.98
CA ASP A 35 -13.20 2.48 -10.69
C ASP A 35 -13.21 4.01 -10.60
N MET A 36 -12.18 4.61 -9.97
CA MET A 36 -12.09 6.04 -9.81
C MET A 36 -12.05 6.74 -11.17
N PRO A 37 -12.95 7.72 -11.44
CA PRO A 37 -12.97 8.45 -12.69
C PRO A 37 -11.72 9.30 -12.86
N ASP A 38 -11.51 9.79 -14.09
CA ASP A 38 -10.41 10.71 -14.38
C ASP A 38 -10.44 11.93 -13.43
N VAL A 39 -9.30 12.25 -12.84
CA VAL A 39 -9.10 13.31 -11.85
C VAL A 39 -9.58 14.66 -12.39
N VAL A 40 -9.50 14.89 -13.71
CA VAL A 40 -9.97 16.12 -14.36
C VAL A 40 -11.49 16.32 -14.24
N LYS A 41 -12.25 15.25 -14.03
CA LYS A 41 -13.72 15.30 -13.89
C LYS A 41 -14.17 15.46 -12.44
N ILE A 42 -13.26 15.33 -11.48
CA ILE A 42 -13.55 15.36 -10.05
C ILE A 42 -13.40 16.78 -9.53
N ALA A 43 -14.40 17.26 -8.81
CA ALA A 43 -14.34 18.53 -8.08
C ALA A 43 -13.65 18.32 -6.73
N PHE A 44 -14.21 17.42 -5.91
CA PHE A 44 -13.65 17.07 -4.60
C PHE A 44 -14.09 15.65 -4.18
N ILE A 45 -13.39 15.09 -3.18
CA ILE A 45 -13.63 13.74 -2.67
C ILE A 45 -13.86 13.84 -1.17
N GLU A 46 -14.92 13.20 -0.69
CA GLU A 46 -15.18 13.04 0.72
C GLU A 46 -14.84 11.63 1.18
N GLU A 47 -14.17 11.54 2.33
CA GLU A 47 -13.95 10.29 3.05
C GLU A 47 -14.82 10.22 4.30
N PRO A 48 -15.24 9.01 4.72
CA PRO A 48 -15.95 8.84 5.98
C PRO A 48 -15.01 9.03 7.17
N TRP A 49 -15.43 9.86 8.11
CA TRP A 49 -14.77 10.06 9.40
C TRP A 49 -15.54 9.35 10.51
N ILE A 50 -14.78 8.76 11.42
CA ILE A 50 -15.29 8.08 12.60
C ILE A 50 -14.94 8.86 13.85
N LYS A 51 -15.81 8.78 14.83
CA LYS A 51 -15.49 9.10 16.22
C LYS A 51 -15.12 7.80 16.93
N ALA A 52 -13.84 7.67 17.23
CA ALA A 52 -13.25 6.53 17.88
C ALA A 52 -13.06 6.80 19.37
N THR A 53 -13.44 5.83 20.20
CA THR A 53 -13.23 5.81 21.65
C THR A 53 -12.24 4.70 21.98
N ILE A 54 -11.10 5.08 22.56
CA ILE A 54 -10.05 4.15 22.96
C ILE A 54 -9.92 4.20 24.48
N LEU A 55 -10.01 3.03 25.14
CA LEU A 55 -9.65 2.91 26.56
C LEU A 55 -8.36 2.13 26.68
N VAL A 56 -7.41 2.66 27.43
CA VAL A 56 -6.08 2.07 27.61
C VAL A 56 -5.53 2.39 29.00
N PRO A 57 -4.72 1.52 29.62
CA PRO A 57 -3.94 1.89 30.81
C PRO A 57 -3.01 3.09 30.53
N ASP A 58 -2.81 3.94 31.53
CA ASP A 58 -2.01 5.18 31.40
C ASP A 58 -0.58 4.93 30.89
N GLU A 59 0.03 3.80 31.29
CA GLU A 59 1.37 3.37 30.85
C GLU A 59 1.54 3.28 29.33
N HIS A 60 0.46 3.04 28.59
CA HIS A 60 0.48 2.90 27.12
C HIS A 60 -0.15 4.09 26.39
N LEU A 61 -0.65 5.09 27.13
CA LEU A 61 -1.36 6.24 26.56
C LEU A 61 -0.52 6.97 25.51
N GLY A 62 0.74 7.30 25.81
CA GLY A 62 1.60 8.04 24.89
C GLY A 62 1.80 7.35 23.53
N ALA A 63 1.92 6.01 23.52
CA ALA A 63 2.05 5.25 22.28
C ALA A 63 0.75 5.25 21.46
N VAL A 64 -0.41 5.19 22.13
CA VAL A 64 -1.72 5.27 21.49
C VAL A 64 -1.99 6.66 20.90
N LEU A 65 -1.64 7.73 21.62
CA LEU A 65 -1.78 9.11 21.12
C LEU A 65 -0.96 9.30 19.84
N LYS A 66 0.31 8.87 19.86
CA LYS A 66 1.18 8.91 18.68
C LYS A 66 0.59 8.12 17.52
N LEU A 67 0.04 6.92 17.76
CA LEU A 67 -0.62 6.12 16.72
C LEU A 67 -1.82 6.85 16.09
N CYS A 68 -2.62 7.56 16.90
CA CYS A 68 -3.76 8.33 16.40
C CYS A 68 -3.32 9.55 15.58
N GLU A 69 -2.30 10.28 16.03
CA GLU A 69 -1.70 11.40 15.28
C GLU A 69 -1.09 10.93 13.95
N ASP A 70 -0.36 9.81 13.97
CA ASP A 70 0.16 9.13 12.80
C ASP A 70 -0.94 8.66 11.83
N ARG A 71 -2.22 8.74 12.20
CA ARG A 71 -3.38 8.39 11.36
C ARG A 71 -4.28 9.60 11.05
N ARG A 72 -3.73 10.82 11.14
CA ARG A 72 -4.45 12.10 10.90
C ARG A 72 -5.57 12.34 11.91
N GLY A 73 -5.45 11.73 13.08
CA GLY A 73 -6.42 11.85 14.15
C GLY A 73 -6.46 13.24 14.76
N GLN A 74 -7.67 13.72 15.02
CA GLN A 74 -7.90 14.92 15.80
C GLN A 74 -8.41 14.52 17.18
N GLN A 75 -7.67 14.85 18.23
CA GLN A 75 -8.08 14.59 19.60
C GLN A 75 -9.29 15.46 19.94
N ILE A 76 -10.37 14.85 20.41
CA ILE A 76 -11.57 15.54 20.88
C ILE A 76 -11.52 15.68 22.40
N GLU A 77 -11.27 14.57 23.08
CA GLU A 77 -11.41 14.46 24.52
C GLU A 77 -10.41 13.45 25.09
N LEU A 78 -9.88 13.74 26.27
CA LEU A 78 -9.07 12.84 27.07
C LEU A 78 -9.58 12.93 28.51
N THR A 79 -10.10 11.82 29.01
CA THR A 79 -10.63 11.69 30.38
C THR A 79 -10.05 10.45 31.04
N TYR A 80 -10.16 10.38 32.37
CA TYR A 80 -9.70 9.23 33.15
C TYR A 80 -10.90 8.50 33.75
N ALA A 81 -10.99 7.20 33.48
CA ALA A 81 -11.92 6.28 34.09
C ALA A 81 -11.16 5.42 35.11
N GLY A 82 -10.94 5.97 36.31
CA GLY A 82 -10.13 5.35 37.35
C GLY A 82 -8.65 5.28 36.94
N SER A 83 -8.11 4.07 36.78
CA SER A 83 -6.72 3.84 36.36
C SER A 83 -6.50 3.76 34.84
N ARG A 84 -7.56 3.94 34.04
CA ARG A 84 -7.50 3.89 32.58
C ARG A 84 -7.79 5.26 31.99
N ALA A 85 -7.02 5.63 30.97
CA ALA A 85 -7.30 6.77 30.14
C ALA A 85 -8.36 6.37 29.08
N MET A 86 -9.37 7.21 28.93
CA MET A 86 -10.35 7.15 27.85
C MET A 86 -10.06 8.32 26.90
N VAL A 87 -9.72 8.01 25.67
CA VAL A 87 -9.39 9.01 24.65
C VAL A 87 -10.37 8.91 23.50
N VAL A 88 -10.87 10.06 23.07
CA VAL A 88 -11.80 10.18 21.96
C VAL A 88 -11.13 10.94 20.83
N TYR A 89 -11.06 10.32 19.66
CA TYR A 89 -10.45 10.88 18.46
C TYR A 89 -11.44 10.90 17.29
N ARG A 90 -11.34 11.91 16.43
CA ARG A 90 -11.86 11.83 15.07
C ARG A 90 -10.79 11.27 14.17
N LEU A 91 -11.08 10.18 13.48
CA LEU A 91 -10.14 9.52 12.56
C LEU A 91 -10.80 9.31 11.19
N PRO A 92 -10.06 9.42 10.09
CA PRO A 92 -10.53 8.95 8.79
C PRO A 92 -10.65 7.42 8.80
N LEU A 93 -11.79 6.88 8.39
CA LEU A 93 -12.03 5.43 8.43
C LEU A 93 -11.01 4.67 7.56
N ASN A 94 -10.59 5.23 6.43
CA ASN A 94 -9.58 4.64 5.54
C ASN A 94 -8.26 4.32 6.27
N GLU A 95 -7.86 5.18 7.22
CA GLU A 95 -6.62 5.03 7.99
C GLU A 95 -6.76 3.99 9.12
N VAL A 96 -8.00 3.62 9.48
CA VAL A 96 -8.34 2.72 10.58
C VAL A 96 -8.65 1.31 10.10
N VAL A 97 -9.31 1.17 8.95
CA VAL A 97 -9.69 -0.12 8.38
C VAL A 97 -8.46 -1.01 8.12
N PHE A 98 -7.30 -0.39 7.89
CA PHE A 98 -6.07 -1.11 7.63
C PHE A 98 -5.04 -0.99 8.76
N ASP A 99 -4.67 -2.12 9.37
CA ASP A 99 -3.56 -2.28 10.34
C ASP A 99 -3.65 -1.47 11.65
N PHE A 100 -4.67 -0.62 11.81
CA PHE A 100 -4.83 0.17 13.04
C PHE A 100 -5.10 -0.70 14.27
N TYR A 101 -6.00 -1.67 14.14
CA TYR A 101 -6.35 -2.56 15.26
C TYR A 101 -5.17 -3.42 15.70
N ASP A 102 -4.43 -3.99 14.76
CA ASP A 102 -3.24 -4.81 15.03
C ASP A 102 -2.15 -3.98 15.71
N ARG A 103 -1.89 -2.76 15.21
CA ARG A 103 -0.95 -1.82 15.83
C ARG A 103 -1.40 -1.39 17.21
N LEU A 104 -2.66 -1.05 17.39
CA LEU A 104 -3.22 -0.64 18.68
C LEU A 104 -3.02 -1.75 19.72
N LYS A 105 -3.32 -3.00 19.34
CA LYS A 105 -3.10 -4.16 20.21
C LYS A 105 -1.62 -4.41 20.49
N SER A 106 -0.74 -4.22 19.52
CA SER A 106 0.70 -4.37 19.70
C SER A 106 1.26 -3.33 20.68
N VAL A 107 0.99 -2.04 20.46
CA VAL A 107 1.51 -0.96 21.32
C VAL A 107 0.93 -1.00 22.74
N SER A 108 -0.29 -1.52 22.89
CA SER A 108 -0.95 -1.65 24.18
C SER A 108 -0.77 -3.01 24.84
N ARG A 109 0.04 -3.92 24.27
CA ARG A 109 0.13 -5.34 24.73
C ARG A 109 -1.23 -6.04 24.89
N GLY A 110 -2.20 -5.67 24.06
CA GLY A 110 -3.57 -6.20 24.07
C GLY A 110 -4.56 -5.48 25.00
N TYR A 111 -4.09 -4.60 25.89
CA TYR A 111 -4.92 -3.93 26.90
C TYR A 111 -5.85 -2.82 26.39
N ALA A 112 -5.63 -2.30 25.18
CA ALA A 112 -6.49 -1.27 24.62
C ALA A 112 -7.80 -1.86 24.10
N SER A 113 -8.93 -1.21 24.39
CA SER A 113 -10.20 -1.44 23.71
C SER A 113 -10.50 -0.31 22.74
N PHE A 114 -11.14 -0.63 21.62
CA PHE A 114 -11.45 0.30 20.55
C PHE A 114 -12.92 0.14 20.16
N ASP A 115 -13.66 1.24 20.21
CA ASP A 115 -15.03 1.35 19.72
C ASP A 115 -15.12 2.54 18.78
N TYR A 116 -15.97 2.47 17.76
CA TYR A 116 -16.14 3.59 16.85
C TYR A 116 -17.55 3.64 16.24
N HIS A 117 -17.96 4.85 15.88
CA HIS A 117 -19.13 5.09 15.04
C HIS A 117 -18.76 6.06 13.92
N ILE A 118 -19.43 5.90 12.78
CA ILE A 118 -19.32 6.84 11.66
C ILE A 118 -20.00 8.15 12.09
N GLU A 119 -19.27 9.25 11.99
CA GLU A 119 -19.76 10.57 12.40
C GLU A 119 -20.26 11.34 11.18
N GLU A 120 -19.39 11.58 10.20
CA GLU A 120 -19.72 12.37 9.01
C GLU A 120 -18.79 12.06 7.84
N TYR A 121 -19.13 12.57 6.66
CA TYR A 121 -18.23 12.59 5.51
C TYR A 121 -17.56 13.96 5.46
N ARG A 122 -16.25 14.00 5.24
CA ARG A 122 -15.50 15.26 5.11
C ARG A 122 -14.66 15.24 3.85
N GLU A 123 -14.55 16.41 3.24
CA GLU A 123 -13.65 16.65 2.12
C GLU A 123 -12.19 16.37 2.53
N GLY A 124 -11.46 15.64 1.68
CA GLY A 124 -10.05 15.32 1.90
C GLY A 124 -9.22 15.44 0.62
N ASP A 125 -7.96 15.88 0.76
CA ASP A 125 -6.99 15.87 -0.34
C ASP A 125 -6.48 14.45 -0.60
N LEU A 126 -7.29 13.71 -1.33
CA LEU A 126 -7.11 12.28 -1.60
C LEU A 126 -6.66 12.05 -3.05
N VAL A 127 -5.78 11.07 -3.21
CA VAL A 127 -5.24 10.67 -4.50
C VAL A 127 -5.28 9.15 -4.65
N LYS A 128 -5.55 8.67 -5.87
CA LYS A 128 -5.37 7.27 -6.23
C LYS A 128 -3.88 6.99 -6.39
N LEU A 129 -3.36 6.14 -5.51
CA LEU A 129 -2.05 5.53 -5.62
C LEU A 129 -2.19 4.21 -6.38
N SER A 130 -1.55 4.13 -7.54
CA SER A 130 -1.50 2.92 -8.36
C SER A 130 -0.10 2.31 -8.29
N ILE A 131 -0.05 0.99 -8.12
CA ILE A 131 1.20 0.22 -8.19
C ILE A 131 1.31 -0.41 -9.57
N LEU A 132 2.46 -0.21 -10.21
CA LEU A 132 2.80 -0.80 -11.50
C LEU A 132 3.96 -1.78 -11.31
N VAL A 133 3.80 -2.98 -11.87
CA VAL A 133 4.83 -4.01 -11.90
C VAL A 133 5.17 -4.28 -13.36
N ASN A 134 6.44 -4.08 -13.73
CA ASN A 134 6.89 -4.13 -15.12
C ASN A 134 6.11 -3.21 -16.09
N GLY A 135 5.52 -2.12 -15.57
CA GLY A 135 4.72 -1.17 -16.34
C GLY A 135 3.23 -1.52 -16.44
N GLU A 136 2.81 -2.67 -15.93
CA GLU A 136 1.40 -3.05 -15.86
C GLU A 136 0.82 -2.65 -14.50
N PRO A 137 -0.31 -1.91 -14.46
CA PRO A 137 -0.96 -1.58 -13.20
C PRO A 137 -1.55 -2.83 -12.53
N VAL A 138 -1.37 -2.92 -11.22
CA VAL A 138 -1.92 -4.01 -10.40
C VAL A 138 -3.09 -3.45 -9.59
N ASP A 139 -4.30 -3.64 -10.09
CA ASP A 139 -5.52 -3.05 -9.51
C ASP A 139 -5.75 -3.46 -8.06
N ALA A 140 -5.43 -4.70 -7.70
CA ALA A 140 -5.56 -5.23 -6.34
C ALA A 140 -4.71 -4.50 -5.29
N LEU A 141 -3.66 -3.78 -5.72
CA LEU A 141 -2.78 -2.98 -4.86
C LEU A 141 -3.07 -1.48 -4.95
N SER A 142 -4.02 -1.07 -5.80
CA SER A 142 -4.40 0.34 -5.90
C SER A 142 -5.18 0.78 -4.67
N MET A 143 -4.86 1.96 -4.15
CA MET A 143 -5.47 2.49 -2.93
C MET A 143 -5.66 3.99 -3.00
N ILE A 144 -6.62 4.50 -2.24
CA ILE A 144 -6.81 5.93 -2.04
C ILE A 144 -6.06 6.34 -0.79
N VAL A 145 -5.19 7.34 -0.92
CA VAL A 145 -4.33 7.83 0.15
C VAL A 145 -4.39 9.35 0.19
N ASN A 146 -4.12 9.92 1.35
CA ASN A 146 -3.91 11.36 1.44
C ASN A 146 -2.67 11.78 0.65
N ARG A 147 -2.76 12.88 -0.10
CA ARG A 147 -1.68 13.37 -0.98
C ARG A 147 -0.37 13.61 -0.24
N GLN A 148 -0.39 14.12 0.99
CA GLN A 148 0.84 14.40 1.73
C GLN A 148 1.60 13.12 2.11
N ARG A 149 0.89 11.99 2.22
CA ARG A 149 1.46 10.69 2.61
C ARG A 149 1.70 9.75 1.44
N SER A 150 1.28 10.12 0.24
CA SER A 150 1.30 9.23 -0.93
C SER A 150 2.71 8.78 -1.29
N GLU A 151 3.72 9.67 -1.18
CA GLU A 151 5.10 9.32 -1.52
C GLU A 151 5.70 8.32 -0.52
N ALA A 152 5.58 8.60 0.78
CA ALA A 152 6.08 7.72 1.82
C ALA A 152 5.41 6.33 1.74
N ARG A 153 4.08 6.29 1.56
CA ARG A 153 3.32 5.05 1.39
C ARG A 153 3.72 4.30 0.12
N GLY A 154 3.82 5.00 -1.01
CA GLY A 154 4.22 4.41 -2.29
C GLY A 154 5.63 3.83 -2.27
N ARG A 155 6.58 4.51 -1.61
CA ARG A 155 7.96 4.04 -1.45
C ARG A 155 8.03 2.77 -0.62
N ALA A 156 7.44 2.78 0.57
CA ALA A 156 7.45 1.61 1.46
C ALA A 156 6.72 0.40 0.82
N MET A 157 5.69 0.62 0.01
CA MET A 157 5.04 -0.45 -0.76
C MET A 157 5.97 -1.02 -1.84
N CYS A 158 6.68 -0.16 -2.58
CA CYS A 158 7.64 -0.58 -3.60
C CYS A 158 8.81 -1.37 -3.00
N GLU A 159 9.34 -0.95 -1.85
CA GLU A 159 10.38 -1.66 -1.10
C GLU A 159 9.89 -3.04 -0.65
N LYS A 160 8.69 -3.13 -0.09
CA LYS A 160 8.16 -4.40 0.38
C LYS A 160 7.91 -5.38 -0.76
N LEU A 161 7.35 -4.91 -1.88
CA LEU A 161 7.12 -5.73 -3.07
C LEU A 161 8.43 -6.23 -3.70
N LYS A 162 9.52 -5.45 -3.61
CA LYS A 162 10.84 -5.87 -4.10
C LYS A 162 11.37 -7.09 -3.35
N ASP A 163 11.10 -7.18 -2.05
CA ASP A 163 11.52 -8.30 -1.21
C ASP A 163 10.62 -9.53 -1.37
N LEU A 164 9.34 -9.32 -1.66
CA LEU A 164 8.35 -10.38 -1.77
C LEU A 164 8.27 -11.02 -3.16
N ILE A 165 8.53 -10.25 -4.22
CA ILE A 165 8.47 -10.75 -5.60
C ILE A 165 9.79 -11.46 -5.93
N PRO A 166 9.74 -12.73 -6.39
CA PRO A 166 10.93 -13.49 -6.71
C PRO A 166 11.73 -12.84 -7.84
N ARG A 167 13.04 -13.07 -7.84
CA ARG A 167 13.92 -12.52 -8.89
C ARG A 167 13.77 -13.30 -10.20
N HIS A 168 13.58 -12.58 -11.30
CA HIS A 168 13.55 -13.15 -12.65
C HIS A 168 14.88 -12.97 -13.39
N LEU A 169 15.01 -13.55 -14.59
CA LEU A 169 16.20 -13.40 -15.45
C LEU A 169 16.36 -11.98 -16.03
N PHE A 170 15.33 -11.14 -15.91
CA PHE A 170 15.31 -9.73 -16.33
C PHE A 170 15.02 -8.82 -15.13
N GLN A 171 15.29 -7.53 -15.30
CA GLN A 171 15.03 -6.53 -14.25
C GLN A 171 13.54 -6.17 -14.25
N ILE A 172 12.93 -6.18 -13.07
CA ILE A 172 11.52 -5.84 -12.90
C ILE A 172 11.43 -4.50 -12.18
N PRO A 173 10.99 -3.43 -12.86
CA PRO A 173 10.68 -2.18 -12.18
C PRO A 173 9.35 -2.32 -11.43
N ILE A 174 9.34 -1.91 -10.17
CA ILE A 174 8.14 -1.70 -9.37
C ILE A 174 8.00 -0.19 -9.19
N GLN A 175 6.83 0.35 -9.48
CA GLN A 175 6.59 1.79 -9.49
C GLN A 175 5.31 2.10 -8.74
N ALA A 176 5.33 3.13 -7.90
CA ALA A 176 4.13 3.75 -7.38
C ALA A 176 3.86 5.03 -8.17
N ALA A 177 2.63 5.20 -8.63
CA ALA A 177 2.23 6.34 -9.45
C ALA A 177 0.93 6.96 -8.96
N ILE A 178 0.77 8.25 -9.23
CA ILE A 178 -0.48 8.98 -9.07
C ILE A 178 -0.87 9.47 -10.46
N GLY A 179 -1.96 8.91 -11.00
CA GLY A 179 -2.28 9.06 -12.42
C GLY A 179 -1.10 8.61 -13.29
N GLY A 180 -0.57 9.52 -14.12
CA GLY A 180 0.61 9.24 -14.96
C GLY A 180 1.97 9.52 -14.32
N LYS A 181 2.02 10.14 -13.13
CA LYS A 181 3.29 10.55 -12.51
C LYS A 181 3.80 9.47 -11.56
N VAL A 182 4.98 8.93 -11.84
CA VAL A 182 5.69 8.01 -10.93
C VAL A 182 6.26 8.81 -9.76
N ILE A 183 5.87 8.45 -8.54
CA ILE A 183 6.31 9.11 -7.30
C ILE A 183 7.40 8.31 -6.58
N ALA A 184 7.41 6.98 -6.72
CA ALA A 184 8.42 6.11 -6.14
C ALA A 184 8.71 4.96 -7.10
N ARG A 185 9.94 4.45 -7.05
CA ARG A 185 10.39 3.37 -7.92
C ARG A 185 11.43 2.51 -7.22
N GLU A 186 11.19 1.21 -7.22
CA GLU A 186 12.18 0.19 -6.89
C GLU A 186 12.45 -0.70 -8.10
N THR A 187 13.56 -1.44 -8.07
CA THR A 187 13.89 -2.37 -9.16
C THR A 187 14.44 -3.66 -8.60
N ILE A 188 13.78 -4.77 -8.92
CA ILE A 188 14.24 -6.12 -8.60
C ILE A 188 15.37 -6.45 -9.56
N SER A 189 16.52 -6.80 -8.98
CA SER A 189 17.71 -7.12 -9.76
C SER A 189 17.56 -8.47 -10.47
N ALA A 190 17.92 -8.48 -11.76
CA ALA A 190 17.87 -9.68 -12.56
C ALA A 190 18.86 -10.74 -12.06
N LEU A 191 18.46 -12.01 -12.07
CA LEU A 191 19.39 -13.13 -11.98
C LEU A 191 20.33 -13.11 -13.18
N ARG A 192 21.61 -13.39 -12.94
CA ARG A 192 22.63 -13.40 -14.00
C ARG A 192 23.41 -14.70 -13.93
N LYS A 193 23.39 -15.44 -15.02
CA LYS A 193 24.34 -16.52 -15.26
C LYS A 193 25.69 -15.91 -15.64
N ASP A 194 26.77 -16.39 -15.05
CA ASP A 194 28.12 -16.06 -15.51
C ASP A 194 28.39 -16.78 -16.85
N VAL A 195 28.17 -16.04 -17.93
CA VAL A 195 28.39 -16.53 -19.31
C VAL A 195 29.88 -16.56 -19.67
N THR A 196 30.74 -15.90 -18.87
CA THR A 196 32.17 -15.78 -19.10
C THR A 196 33.00 -16.81 -18.34
N ALA A 197 32.39 -17.61 -17.46
CA ALA A 197 33.09 -18.61 -16.64
C ALA A 197 33.98 -19.58 -17.44
N LYS A 198 33.58 -19.94 -18.67
CA LYS A 198 34.35 -20.84 -19.56
C LYS A 198 35.31 -20.11 -20.52
N CYS A 199 35.44 -18.80 -20.40
CA CYS A 199 36.35 -17.99 -21.23
C CYS A 199 37.74 -17.93 -20.60
N TYR A 200 38.52 -19.00 -20.78
CA TYR A 200 39.93 -19.05 -20.38
C TYR A 200 40.77 -18.36 -21.47
N GLY A 201 41.13 -17.08 -21.26
CA GLY A 201 41.95 -16.31 -22.18
C GLY A 201 41.69 -14.79 -22.17
N GLY A 202 42.59 -14.06 -22.83
CA GLY A 202 42.53 -12.59 -22.99
C GLY A 202 41.64 -12.09 -24.14
N ASP A 203 40.99 -12.99 -24.90
CA ASP A 203 40.14 -12.61 -26.03
C ASP A 203 38.86 -11.89 -25.56
N ILE A 204 38.92 -10.56 -25.61
CA ILE A 204 37.83 -9.65 -25.26
C ILE A 204 36.64 -9.80 -26.22
N SER A 205 36.87 -10.17 -27.47
CA SER A 205 35.84 -10.25 -28.50
C SER A 205 34.87 -11.39 -28.19
N ARG A 206 35.37 -12.55 -27.75
CA ARG A 206 34.54 -13.68 -27.33
C ARG A 206 33.69 -13.37 -26.09
N LYS A 207 34.27 -12.68 -25.10
CA LYS A 207 33.54 -12.23 -23.90
C LYS A 207 32.43 -11.24 -24.25
N ARG A 208 32.70 -10.25 -25.12
CA ARG A 208 31.71 -9.27 -25.60
C ARG A 208 30.53 -9.95 -26.30
N LYS A 209 30.78 -10.84 -27.27
CA LYS A 209 29.72 -11.57 -27.98
C LYS A 209 28.75 -12.31 -27.04
N LEU A 210 29.27 -12.93 -25.99
CA LEU A 210 28.46 -13.64 -24.99
C LEU A 210 27.63 -12.69 -24.12
N LEU A 211 28.22 -11.55 -23.73
CA LEU A 211 27.53 -10.51 -22.96
C LEU A 211 26.43 -9.82 -23.79
N ASP A 212 26.69 -9.56 -25.06
CA ASP A 212 25.72 -8.95 -25.98
C ASP A 212 24.52 -9.89 -26.20
N LYS A 213 24.78 -11.18 -26.44
CA LYS A 213 23.72 -12.20 -26.53
C LYS A 213 22.90 -12.30 -25.24
N GLN A 214 23.54 -12.22 -24.08
CA GLN A 214 22.83 -12.19 -22.79
C GLN A 214 21.97 -10.93 -22.65
N LYS A 215 22.49 -9.76 -23.05
CA LYS A 215 21.79 -8.47 -22.97
C LYS A 215 20.54 -8.45 -23.86
N GLU A 216 20.65 -8.92 -25.10
CA GLU A 216 19.52 -9.03 -26.03
C GLU A 216 18.47 -10.02 -25.52
N GLY A 217 18.90 -11.19 -25.03
CA GLY A 217 18.00 -12.16 -24.43
C GLY A 217 17.22 -11.57 -23.26
N LYS A 218 17.88 -10.84 -22.36
CA LYS A 218 17.21 -10.15 -21.24
C LYS A 218 16.27 -9.04 -21.70
N LYS A 219 16.62 -8.28 -22.75
CA LYS A 219 15.75 -7.25 -23.33
C LYS A 219 14.47 -7.87 -23.88
N LYS A 220 14.58 -8.98 -24.62
CA LYS A 220 13.42 -9.71 -25.14
C LYS A 220 12.56 -10.28 -24.02
N MET A 221 13.19 -10.89 -23.01
CA MET A 221 12.47 -11.41 -21.84
C MET A 221 11.71 -10.31 -21.09
N ARG A 222 12.26 -9.10 -20.97
CA ARG A 222 11.57 -7.99 -20.29
C ARG A 222 10.32 -7.51 -21.04
N GLN A 223 10.35 -7.49 -22.37
CA GLN A 223 9.23 -6.99 -23.18
C GLN A 223 8.00 -7.91 -23.13
N PHE A 224 8.22 -9.23 -23.05
CA PHE A 224 7.15 -10.23 -23.07
C PHE A 224 6.95 -10.94 -21.72
N GLY A 225 7.80 -10.62 -20.73
CA GLY A 225 7.80 -11.27 -19.43
C GLY A 225 6.66 -10.75 -18.57
N LYS A 226 5.66 -11.60 -18.35
CA LYS A 226 4.69 -11.42 -17.29
C LYS A 226 5.34 -11.74 -15.94
N VAL A 227 4.99 -10.97 -14.92
CA VAL A 227 5.47 -11.16 -13.56
C VAL A 227 4.27 -11.60 -12.73
N ASP A 228 4.25 -12.87 -12.35
CA ASP A 228 3.23 -13.39 -11.46
C ASP A 228 3.61 -13.02 -10.01
N ILE A 229 2.68 -12.39 -9.30
CA ILE A 229 2.87 -11.99 -7.91
C ILE A 229 2.24 -13.07 -7.02
N PRO A 230 3.01 -13.71 -6.12
CA PRO A 230 2.47 -14.69 -5.20
C PRO A 230 1.37 -14.08 -4.31
N GLN A 231 0.35 -14.85 -3.95
CA GLN A 231 -0.74 -14.36 -3.10
C GLN A 231 -0.26 -13.87 -1.73
N GLU A 232 0.69 -14.59 -1.13
CA GLU A 232 1.32 -14.21 0.15
C GLU A 232 1.98 -12.83 0.07
N ALA A 233 2.53 -12.49 -1.09
CA ALA A 233 3.16 -11.20 -1.33
C ALA A 233 2.12 -10.05 -1.30
N PHE A 234 0.88 -10.27 -1.73
CA PHE A 234 -0.16 -9.24 -1.67
C PHE A 234 -0.51 -8.89 -0.22
N ILE A 235 -0.78 -9.90 0.60
CA ILE A 235 -1.17 -9.69 2.01
C ILE A 235 -0.01 -9.05 2.78
N ALA A 236 1.21 -9.52 2.56
CA ALA A 236 2.41 -8.99 3.21
C ALA A 236 2.76 -7.57 2.74
N ALA A 237 2.50 -7.23 1.48
CA ALA A 237 2.71 -5.88 0.96
C ALA A 237 1.69 -4.88 1.53
N LEU A 238 0.46 -5.33 1.79
CA LEU A 238 -0.56 -4.48 2.39
C LEU A 238 -0.25 -4.18 3.86
N LYS A 239 0.16 -5.18 4.66
CA LYS A 239 0.50 -5.06 6.10
C LYS A 239 1.76 -4.23 6.34
N MET A 240 1.65 -2.93 6.08
CA MET A 240 2.78 -2.00 6.16
C MET A 240 3.09 -1.65 7.62
N ASN A 241 4.37 -1.86 7.97
CA ASN A 241 5.05 -1.54 9.21
C ASN A 241 5.01 -2.63 10.31
N GLN A 242 5.72 -3.73 10.07
CA GLN A 242 6.39 -4.48 11.13
C GLN A 242 7.83 -3.98 11.23
N ASP A 243 8.00 -2.81 11.84
CA ASP A 243 9.22 -2.37 12.52
C ASP A 243 8.80 -1.48 13.67
#